data_AF-A0A151P6D5-F1
#
_entry.id   AF-A0A151P6D5-F1
#
_cell.length_a   1.000
_cell.length_b   1.000
_cell.length_c   1.000
_cell.angle_alpha   90.00
_cell.angle_beta   90.00
_cell.angle_gamma   90.00
#
_symmetry.space_group_name_H-M   'P 1'
#
loop_
_entity.id
_entity.type
_entity.pdbx_description
1 polymer ?
#
loop_
_entity_poly.entity_id
_entity_poly.type
_entity_poly.pdbx_seq_one_letter_code
_entity_poly.pdbx_strand_id
1 'polypeptide(L)'
;MPSSAVKGIQFLMLFPCSCPTKSWRDLAEPLSLLSPSGDITGAVLQNLAELLQMPFGCGEQNVAKFVPNILVLHYLEKIKQVTPEIRQQALEHMQSGYQCQLLYKHDNGSYSAFGKHEDEDNTWLTAFVARAFGQARAYIYIDEQHVKDAVDWLGQNQLPSGCFQSVGKLFNNHLKGGVDDELSLTAYITASFLELHLDEKMSQ
;
A
#
# COMPACT_ATOMS: atom_id res chain seq x y z
N MET A 1 24.54 -43.32 42.05
CA MET A 1 25.56 -42.28 41.79
C MET A 1 25.92 -42.34 40.31
N PRO A 2 26.13 -41.19 39.63
CA PRO A 2 25.16 -40.28 38.98
C PRO A 2 25.02 -40.57 37.45
N SER A 3 23.86 -40.39 36.79
CA SER A 3 23.16 -39.17 36.36
C SER A 3 23.95 -38.27 35.39
N SER A 4 23.53 -38.27 34.12
CA SER A 4 23.98 -37.34 33.06
C SER A 4 22.76 -36.66 32.45
N ALA A 5 22.26 -35.63 33.13
CA ALA A 5 21.27 -34.71 32.58
C ALA A 5 22.00 -33.56 31.87
N VAL A 6 21.72 -33.41 30.57
CA VAL A 6 22.17 -32.25 29.77
C VAL A 6 21.43 -31.02 30.30
N LYS A 7 22.15 -30.12 30.98
CA LYS A 7 21.62 -28.83 31.41
C LYS A 7 21.58 -27.89 30.21
N GLY A 8 20.36 -27.57 29.76
CA GLY A 8 20.10 -26.47 28.83
C GLY A 8 20.50 -25.14 29.45
N ILE A 9 21.24 -24.34 28.69
CA ILE A 9 21.64 -22.98 29.04
C ILE A 9 20.41 -22.10 28.80
N GLN A 10 19.77 -21.64 29.87
CA GLN A 10 18.72 -20.64 29.80
C GLN A 10 19.39 -19.26 29.78
N PHE A 11 19.37 -18.61 28.62
CA PHE A 11 19.88 -17.25 28.44
C PHE A 11 18.87 -16.27 29.04
N LEU A 12 19.08 -15.87 30.29
CA LEU A 12 18.35 -14.77 30.92
C LEU A 12 18.88 -13.46 30.32
N MET A 13 18.16 -12.86 29.36
CA MET A 13 18.40 -11.46 29.00
C MET A 13 17.87 -10.57 30.13
N LEU A 14 18.76 -10.18 31.03
CA LEU A 14 18.53 -9.10 31.99
C LEU A 14 18.73 -7.77 31.24
N PHE A 15 17.64 -7.07 30.91
CA PHE A 15 17.72 -5.66 30.53
C PHE A 15 17.73 -4.81 31.81
N PRO A 16 18.84 -4.11 32.14
CA PRO A 16 18.82 -3.20 33.26
C PRO A 16 18.02 -1.94 32.88
N CYS A 17 16.89 -1.71 33.55
CA CYS A 17 16.23 -0.41 33.53
C CYS A 17 17.10 0.60 34.28
N SER A 18 17.77 1.50 33.57
CA SER A 18 18.38 2.69 34.18
C SER A 18 17.32 3.77 34.38
N CYS A 19 17.02 4.07 35.65
CA CYS A 19 16.10 5.13 36.07
C CYS A 19 16.77 6.51 35.94
N PRO A 20 16.15 7.53 35.32
CA PRO A 20 16.66 8.90 35.36
C PRO A 20 16.33 9.54 36.70
N THR A 21 17.36 9.95 37.44
CA THR A 21 17.23 10.63 38.74
C THR A 21 16.93 12.13 38.57
N LYS A 22 15.66 12.53 38.36
CA LYS A 22 15.17 13.90 38.69
C LYS A 22 13.68 13.94 39.07
N SER A 23 13.46 14.04 40.39
CA SER A 23 12.48 14.86 41.14
C SER A 23 11.08 15.21 40.58
N TRP A 24 10.09 14.44 41.09
CA TRP A 24 8.79 14.80 41.72
C TRP A 24 7.68 15.57 40.97
N ARG A 25 6.54 14.85 40.83
CA ARG A 25 5.13 15.29 40.62
C ARG A 25 4.75 15.78 39.21
N ASP A 26 4.40 14.84 38.35
CA ASP A 26 3.03 14.71 37.82
C ASP A 26 2.90 13.36 37.11
N LEU A 27 1.83 12.64 37.46
CA LEU A 27 1.60 11.23 37.16
C LEU A 27 1.08 11.06 35.73
N ALA A 28 1.86 10.40 34.89
CA ALA A 28 1.34 9.46 33.91
C ALA A 28 2.22 8.21 34.02
N GLU A 29 1.70 7.19 34.70
CA GLU A 29 2.31 5.88 34.81
C GLU A 29 2.74 5.40 33.42
N PRO A 30 4.03 5.10 33.17
CA PRO A 30 4.40 4.37 31.97
C PRO A 30 3.93 2.93 32.19
N LEU A 31 2.70 2.64 31.77
CA LEU A 31 2.19 1.28 31.59
C LEU A 31 3.07 0.59 30.54
N SER A 32 4.18 0.04 31.01
CA SER A 32 4.98 -0.91 30.27
C SER A 32 4.21 -2.23 30.26
N LEU A 33 3.29 -2.36 29.30
CA LEU A 33 2.59 -3.61 29.02
C LEU A 33 3.58 -4.60 28.41
N LEU A 34 4.31 -5.31 29.27
CA LEU A 34 4.99 -6.54 28.89
C LEU A 34 3.93 -7.65 28.79
N SER A 35 3.43 -7.87 27.57
CA SER A 35 2.61 -9.05 27.27
C SER A 35 3.51 -10.30 27.30
N PRO A 36 3.20 -11.35 28.09
CA PRO A 36 4.00 -12.58 28.16
C PRO A 36 3.93 -13.48 26.92
N SER A 37 3.30 -13.01 25.83
CA SER A 37 3.26 -13.68 24.55
C SER A 37 4.24 -12.95 23.62
N GLY A 38 5.20 -13.68 23.05
CA GLY A 38 6.18 -13.17 22.08
C GLY A 38 5.55 -12.80 20.73
N ASP A 39 4.46 -12.05 20.75
CA ASP A 39 3.72 -11.61 19.58
C ASP A 39 3.83 -10.10 19.42
N ILE A 40 5.04 -9.67 19.05
CA ILE A 40 5.29 -8.33 18.49
C ILE A 40 4.37 -8.02 17.30
N THR A 41 3.82 -9.06 16.65
CA THR A 41 2.83 -8.93 15.57
C THR A 41 1.50 -8.41 16.09
N GLY A 42 1.02 -8.77 17.27
CA GLY A 42 -0.33 -8.39 17.75
C GLY A 42 -0.57 -6.87 17.79
N ALA A 43 0.39 -6.09 18.30
CA ALA A 43 0.32 -4.63 18.29
C ALA A 43 0.52 -4.06 16.88
N VAL A 44 1.40 -4.64 16.08
CA VAL A 44 1.59 -4.24 14.67
C VAL A 44 0.32 -4.50 13.86
N LEU A 45 -0.43 -5.57 14.14
CA LEU A 45 -1.64 -5.97 13.44
C LEU A 45 -2.84 -5.10 13.78
N GLN A 46 -2.99 -4.71 15.05
CA GLN A 46 -3.97 -3.71 15.45
C GLN A 46 -3.70 -2.38 14.74
N ASN A 47 -2.43 -1.93 14.70
CA ASN A 47 -2.04 -0.74 13.93
C ASN A 47 -2.25 -0.90 12.41
N LEU A 48 -2.08 -2.11 11.85
CA LEU A 48 -2.33 -2.36 10.43
C LEU A 48 -3.82 -2.31 10.08
N ALA A 49 -4.70 -2.77 10.97
CA ALA A 49 -6.14 -2.64 10.78
C ALA A 49 -6.60 -1.17 10.78
N GLU A 50 -5.94 -0.30 11.54
CA GLU A 50 -6.18 1.16 11.52
C GLU A 50 -5.77 1.84 10.20
N LEU A 51 -4.95 1.18 9.37
CA LEU A 51 -4.63 1.64 8.02
C LEU A 51 -5.75 1.37 7.01
N LEU A 52 -6.76 0.56 7.36
CA LEU A 52 -7.96 0.40 6.55
C LEU A 52 -8.78 1.69 6.64
N GLN A 53 -8.72 2.45 5.55
CA GLN A 53 -9.44 3.71 5.44
C GLN A 53 -10.32 3.70 4.22
N MET A 54 -11.54 4.22 4.38
CA MET A 54 -12.44 4.47 3.26
C MET A 54 -11.75 5.42 2.26
N PRO A 55 -11.64 5.06 0.98
CA PRO A 55 -11.11 5.97 -0.03
C PRO A 55 -12.08 7.13 -0.29
N PHE A 56 -11.54 8.36 -0.27
CA PHE A 56 -12.28 9.59 -0.55
C PHE A 56 -11.32 10.72 -0.94
N GLY A 57 -11.86 11.77 -1.55
CA GLY A 57 -11.12 12.95 -1.97
C GLY A 57 -10.91 12.96 -3.48
N CYS A 58 -9.98 13.79 -3.96
CA CYS A 58 -9.59 13.84 -5.37
C CYS A 58 -8.92 12.53 -5.83
N GLY A 59 -8.71 12.37 -7.14
CA GLY A 59 -8.15 11.14 -7.72
C GLY A 59 -6.82 10.70 -7.11
N GLU A 60 -5.96 11.65 -6.71
CA GLU A 60 -4.71 11.36 -6.00
C GLU A 60 -4.96 10.81 -4.59
N GLN A 61 -5.84 11.46 -3.82
CA GLN A 61 -6.13 11.09 -2.43
C GLN A 61 -6.92 9.79 -2.35
N ASN A 62 -7.80 9.54 -3.32
CA ASN A 62 -8.58 8.33 -3.39
C ASN A 62 -7.68 7.11 -3.60
N VAL A 63 -6.81 7.13 -4.63
CA VAL A 63 -5.88 6.02 -4.87
C VAL A 63 -4.87 5.84 -3.72
N ALA A 64 -4.43 6.95 -3.09
CA ALA A 64 -3.54 6.93 -1.93
C ALA A 64 -4.13 6.16 -0.72
N LYS A 65 -5.44 6.25 -0.50
CA LYS A 65 -6.16 5.52 0.55
C LYS A 65 -6.60 4.13 0.09
N PHE A 66 -6.82 3.95 -1.21
CA PHE A 66 -7.19 2.67 -1.79
C PHE A 66 -6.07 1.62 -1.66
N VAL A 67 -4.83 1.97 -2.02
CA VAL A 67 -3.70 1.03 -2.02
C VAL A 67 -3.42 0.38 -0.65
N PRO A 68 -3.42 1.11 0.48
CA PRO A 68 -3.29 0.50 1.81
C PRO A 68 -4.29 -0.63 2.09
N ASN A 69 -5.54 -0.52 1.60
CA ASN A 69 -6.54 -1.57 1.82
C ASN A 69 -6.13 -2.89 1.15
N ILE A 70 -5.52 -2.83 -0.05
CA ILE A 70 -4.99 -4.01 -0.76
C ILE A 70 -3.83 -4.60 0.03
N LEU A 71 -2.85 -3.77 0.38
CA LEU A 71 -1.61 -4.20 1.01
C LEU A 71 -1.84 -4.82 2.40
N VAL A 72 -2.71 -4.21 3.21
CA VAL A 72 -3.09 -4.72 4.53
C VAL A 72 -3.77 -6.08 4.38
N LEU A 73 -4.76 -6.20 3.49
CA LEU A 73 -5.45 -7.48 3.28
C LEU A 73 -4.48 -8.56 2.79
N HIS A 74 -3.64 -8.24 1.81
CA HIS A 74 -2.62 -9.15 1.30
C HIS A 74 -1.68 -9.63 2.41
N TYR A 75 -1.15 -8.72 3.21
CA TYR A 75 -0.24 -9.04 4.30
C TYR A 75 -0.90 -9.95 5.35
N LEU A 76 -2.11 -9.59 5.80
CA LEU A 76 -2.87 -10.35 6.80
C LEU A 76 -3.22 -11.77 6.34
N GLU A 77 -3.55 -11.93 5.06
CA GLU A 77 -3.75 -13.25 4.47
C GLU A 77 -2.47 -14.09 4.47
N LYS A 78 -1.33 -13.50 4.11
CA LYS A 78 -0.04 -14.22 4.05
C LYS A 78 0.39 -14.75 5.41
N ILE A 79 0.17 -13.99 6.48
CA ILE A 79 0.46 -14.42 7.86
C ILE A 79 -0.68 -15.23 8.49
N LYS A 80 -1.80 -15.44 7.77
CA LYS A 80 -2.99 -16.16 8.22
C LYS A 80 -3.66 -15.56 9.47
N GLN A 81 -3.63 -14.24 9.60
CA GLN A 81 -4.24 -13.49 10.71
C GLN A 81 -5.40 -12.60 10.27
N VAL A 82 -5.94 -12.83 9.07
CA VAL A 82 -7.11 -12.11 8.57
C VAL A 82 -8.38 -12.59 9.29
N THR A 83 -9.17 -11.66 9.85
CA THR A 83 -10.50 -11.96 10.37
C THR A 83 -11.57 -11.72 9.30
N PRO A 84 -12.75 -12.36 9.36
CA PRO A 84 -13.83 -12.11 8.43
C PRO A 84 -14.26 -10.64 8.37
N GLU A 85 -14.25 -9.95 9.51
CA GLU A 85 -14.64 -8.54 9.62
C GLU A 85 -13.65 -7.63 8.88
N ILE A 86 -12.36 -7.82 9.11
CA ILE A 86 -11.29 -7.06 8.43
C ILE A 86 -11.33 -7.32 6.92
N ARG A 87 -11.53 -8.58 6.51
CA ARG A 87 -11.66 -8.93 5.10
C ARG A 87 -12.83 -8.21 4.46
N GLN A 88 -14.01 -8.28 5.09
CA GLN A 88 -15.21 -7.64 4.57
C GLN A 88 -15.03 -6.12 4.46
N GLN A 89 -14.49 -5.48 5.49
CA GLN A 89 -14.23 -4.04 5.49
C GLN A 89 -13.25 -3.65 4.36
N ALA A 90 -12.14 -4.38 4.19
CA ALA A 90 -11.18 -4.11 3.13
C ALA A 90 -11.81 -4.28 1.73
N LEU A 91 -12.65 -5.31 1.54
CA LEU A 91 -13.36 -5.53 0.27
C LEU A 91 -14.34 -4.39 -0.04
N GLU A 92 -15.13 -3.94 0.93
CA GLU A 92 -16.04 -2.81 0.77
C GLU A 92 -15.27 -1.51 0.46
N HIS A 93 -14.15 -1.29 1.14
CA HIS A 93 -13.29 -0.14 0.90
C HIS A 93 -12.67 -0.15 -0.50
N MET A 94 -12.20 -1.31 -0.96
CA MET A 94 -11.71 -1.47 -2.32
C MET A 94 -12.81 -1.27 -3.37
N GLN A 95 -13.99 -1.86 -3.19
CA GLN A 95 -15.10 -1.70 -4.14
C GLN A 95 -15.52 -0.23 -4.28
N SER A 96 -15.70 0.47 -3.16
CA SER A 96 -16.04 1.89 -3.15
C SER A 96 -14.92 2.73 -3.77
N GLY A 97 -13.67 2.50 -3.38
CA GLY A 97 -12.52 3.23 -3.91
C GLY A 97 -12.30 3.04 -5.40
N TYR A 98 -12.55 1.83 -5.92
CA TYR A 98 -12.53 1.55 -7.35
C TYR A 98 -13.56 2.40 -8.09
N GLN A 99 -14.83 2.39 -7.65
CA GLN A 99 -15.89 3.19 -8.28
C GLN A 99 -15.61 4.69 -8.20
N CYS A 100 -15.13 5.19 -7.06
CA CYS A 100 -14.71 6.58 -6.90
C CYS A 100 -13.56 6.94 -7.84
N GLN A 101 -12.57 6.07 -8.03
CA GLN A 101 -11.43 6.35 -8.90
C GLN A 101 -11.83 6.47 -10.38
N LEU A 102 -12.86 5.73 -10.82
CA LEU A 102 -13.36 5.81 -12.19
C LEU A 102 -13.94 7.18 -12.55
N LEU A 103 -14.35 8.00 -11.57
CA LEU A 103 -14.78 9.38 -11.79
C LEU A 103 -13.65 10.28 -12.30
N TYR A 104 -12.40 9.85 -12.10
CA TYR A 104 -11.19 10.57 -12.51
C TYR A 104 -10.54 10.01 -13.79
N LYS A 105 -11.21 9.06 -14.45
CA LYS A 105 -10.78 8.47 -15.73
C LYS A 105 -11.14 9.39 -16.90
N HIS A 106 -10.18 9.59 -17.80
CA HIS A 106 -10.38 10.29 -19.07
C HIS A 106 -10.84 9.35 -20.18
N ASP A 107 -11.39 9.93 -21.25
CA ASP A 107 -11.86 9.15 -22.41
C ASP A 107 -10.71 8.46 -23.16
N ASN A 108 -9.49 8.98 -23.04
CA ASN A 108 -8.27 8.40 -23.59
C ASN A 108 -7.69 7.25 -22.73
N GLY A 109 -8.26 6.95 -21.56
CA GLY A 109 -7.77 5.91 -20.65
C GLY A 109 -6.85 6.39 -19.52
N SER A 110 -6.42 7.66 -19.54
CA SER A 110 -5.58 8.25 -18.49
C SER A 110 -6.37 8.56 -17.21
N TYR A 111 -5.64 8.90 -16.15
CA TYR A 111 -6.18 9.43 -14.90
C TYR A 111 -5.50 10.76 -14.52
N SER A 112 -6.28 11.70 -14.00
CA SER A 112 -5.77 12.96 -13.42
C SER A 112 -6.35 13.22 -12.03
N ALA A 113 -5.85 14.24 -11.32
CA ALA A 113 -6.28 14.53 -9.96
C ALA A 113 -7.77 14.94 -9.89
N PHE A 114 -8.26 15.67 -10.90
CA PHE A 114 -9.64 16.14 -10.96
C PHE A 114 -10.43 15.58 -12.15
N GLY A 115 -9.88 14.58 -12.84
CA GLY A 115 -10.52 13.90 -13.96
C GLY A 115 -10.77 14.84 -15.13
N LYS A 116 -11.91 14.68 -15.80
CA LYS A 116 -12.33 15.44 -16.99
C LYS A 116 -12.51 16.95 -16.77
N HIS A 117 -12.41 17.44 -15.52
CA HIS A 117 -12.45 18.87 -15.22
C HIS A 117 -11.09 19.55 -15.46
N GLU A 118 -10.03 18.77 -15.65
CA GLU A 118 -8.71 19.24 -16.08
C GLU A 118 -8.44 18.78 -17.51
N ASP A 119 -7.83 19.66 -18.32
CA ASP A 119 -7.34 19.31 -19.65
C ASP A 119 -5.97 18.58 -19.61
N GLU A 120 -5.38 18.41 -18.42
CA GLU A 120 -4.08 17.76 -18.24
C GLU A 120 -4.21 16.32 -17.72
N ASP A 121 -3.68 15.37 -18.50
CA ASP A 121 -3.45 13.98 -18.09
C ASP A 121 -2.28 13.88 -17.09
N ASN A 122 -2.20 12.80 -16.30
CA ASN A 122 -1.07 12.59 -15.40
C ASN A 122 -0.43 11.20 -15.58
N THR A 123 0.82 11.17 -16.07
CA THR A 123 1.53 9.92 -16.38
C THR A 123 1.76 9.06 -15.13
N TRP A 124 2.22 9.68 -14.04
CA TRP A 124 2.52 8.96 -12.81
C TRP A 124 1.24 8.41 -12.17
N LEU A 125 0.18 9.21 -12.09
CA LEU A 125 -1.09 8.80 -11.50
C LEU A 125 -1.73 7.68 -12.30
N THR A 126 -1.70 7.77 -13.63
CA THR A 126 -2.21 6.71 -14.51
C THR A 126 -1.51 5.38 -14.26
N ALA A 127 -0.17 5.39 -14.17
CA ALA A 127 0.60 4.19 -13.85
C ALA A 127 0.31 3.66 -12.44
N PHE A 128 0.17 4.55 -11.46
CA PHE A 128 -0.14 4.17 -10.08
C PHE A 128 -1.52 3.53 -9.96
N VAL A 129 -2.53 4.08 -10.64
CA VAL A 129 -3.88 3.53 -10.70
C VAL A 129 -3.89 2.18 -11.41
N ALA A 130 -3.24 2.07 -12.57
CA ALA A 130 -3.16 0.81 -13.31
C ALA A 130 -2.57 -0.31 -12.45
N ARG A 131 -1.44 -0.04 -11.77
CA ARG A 131 -0.81 -0.96 -10.82
C ARG A 131 -1.75 -1.35 -9.68
N ALA A 132 -2.36 -0.37 -9.02
CA ALA A 132 -3.26 -0.60 -7.89
C ALA A 132 -4.48 -1.44 -8.30
N PHE A 133 -5.04 -1.19 -9.48
CA PHE A 133 -6.14 -1.96 -10.03
C PHE A 133 -5.72 -3.39 -10.37
N GLY A 134 -4.54 -3.59 -10.96
CA GLY A 134 -4.01 -4.93 -11.20
C GLY A 134 -3.90 -5.75 -9.92
N GLN A 135 -3.30 -5.19 -8.88
CA GLN A 135 -3.16 -5.87 -7.58
C GLN A 135 -4.52 -6.17 -6.92
N ALA A 136 -5.49 -5.25 -7.06
CA ALA A 136 -6.83 -5.43 -6.50
C ALA A 136 -7.67 -6.51 -7.20
N ARG A 137 -7.31 -6.95 -8.43
CA ARG A 137 -8.00 -8.05 -9.14
C ARG A 137 -8.00 -9.37 -8.35
N ALA A 138 -7.02 -9.58 -7.47
CA ALA A 138 -6.97 -10.74 -6.60
C ALA A 138 -8.10 -10.76 -5.54
N TYR A 139 -8.76 -9.63 -5.29
CA TYR A 139 -9.70 -9.44 -4.19
C TYR A 139 -11.10 -9.00 -4.63
N ILE A 140 -11.18 -8.12 -5.61
CA ILE A 140 -12.43 -7.52 -6.09
C ILE A 140 -12.53 -7.62 -7.61
N TYR A 141 -13.75 -7.53 -8.14
CA TYR A 141 -13.95 -7.43 -9.58
C TYR A 141 -13.47 -6.06 -10.08
N ILE A 142 -12.56 -6.09 -11.04
CA ILE A 142 -12.07 -4.92 -11.78
C ILE A 142 -12.20 -5.23 -13.25
N ASP A 143 -12.74 -4.29 -14.02
CA ASP A 143 -12.84 -4.43 -15.46
C ASP A 143 -11.44 -4.34 -16.09
N GLU A 144 -11.03 -5.40 -16.77
CA GLU A 144 -9.71 -5.48 -17.41
C GLU A 144 -9.52 -4.38 -18.46
N GLN A 145 -10.60 -3.89 -19.06
CA GLN A 145 -10.53 -2.80 -20.02
C GLN A 145 -10.00 -1.52 -19.38
N HIS A 146 -10.30 -1.26 -18.11
CA HIS A 146 -9.80 -0.06 -17.42
C HIS A 146 -8.28 -0.10 -17.20
N VAL A 147 -7.74 -1.28 -16.90
CA VAL A 147 -6.28 -1.47 -16.76
C VAL A 147 -5.62 -1.40 -18.13
N LYS A 148 -6.21 -2.06 -19.13
CA LYS A 148 -5.69 -2.09 -20.50
C LYS A 148 -5.65 -0.69 -21.13
N ASP A 149 -6.73 0.07 -21.01
CA ASP A 149 -6.81 1.46 -21.49
C ASP A 149 -5.66 2.32 -20.91
N ALA A 150 -5.41 2.19 -19.61
CA ALA A 150 -4.35 2.93 -18.94
C ALA A 150 -2.95 2.51 -19.40
N VAL A 151 -2.71 1.20 -19.57
CA VAL A 151 -1.44 0.66 -20.08
C VAL A 151 -1.21 1.08 -21.53
N ASP A 152 -2.23 1.00 -22.38
CA ASP A 152 -2.18 1.41 -23.79
C ASP A 152 -1.88 2.91 -23.90
N TRP A 153 -2.53 3.74 -23.09
CA TRP A 153 -2.25 5.19 -23.03
C TRP A 153 -0.81 5.47 -22.57
N LEU A 154 -0.32 4.79 -21.53
CA LEU A 154 1.07 4.93 -21.07
C LEU A 154 2.06 4.54 -22.16
N GLY A 155 1.81 3.45 -22.89
CA GLY A 155 2.62 3.02 -24.03
C GLY A 155 2.68 4.04 -25.17
N GLN A 156 1.57 4.73 -25.44
CA GLN A 156 1.53 5.82 -26.43
C GLN A 156 2.35 7.04 -25.99
N ASN A 157 2.58 7.21 -24.69
CA ASN A 157 3.39 8.29 -24.10
C ASN A 157 4.86 7.88 -23.86
N GLN A 158 5.31 6.77 -24.45
CA GLN A 158 6.71 6.37 -24.46
C GLN A 158 7.49 7.12 -25.55
N LEU A 159 8.62 7.72 -25.17
CA LEU A 159 9.53 8.42 -26.07
C LEU A 159 10.33 7.42 -26.93
N PRO A 160 10.90 7.85 -28.07
CA PRO A 160 11.78 7.01 -28.89
C PRO A 160 13.03 6.49 -28.16
N SER A 161 13.43 7.14 -27.06
CA SER A 161 14.49 6.68 -26.17
C SER A 161 14.12 5.45 -25.32
N GLY A 162 12.83 5.11 -25.24
CA GLY A 162 12.27 4.11 -24.34
C GLY A 162 11.84 4.68 -22.97
N CYS A 163 12.18 5.93 -22.66
CA CYS A 163 11.70 6.61 -21.45
C CYS A 163 10.23 7.02 -21.59
N PHE A 164 9.54 7.21 -20.47
CA PHE A 164 8.18 7.74 -20.46
C PHE A 164 8.17 9.24 -20.17
N GLN A 165 7.36 9.98 -20.93
CA GLN A 165 7.22 11.42 -20.75
C GLN A 165 6.44 11.72 -19.46
N SER A 166 6.99 12.60 -18.61
CA SER A 166 6.27 13.13 -17.45
C SER A 166 5.27 14.20 -17.90
N VAL A 167 4.00 13.81 -17.98
CA VAL A 167 2.86 14.71 -18.27
C VAL A 167 2.06 14.93 -16.99
N GLY A 168 1.55 16.15 -16.84
CA GLY A 168 0.72 16.56 -15.71
C GLY A 168 1.50 16.99 -14.48
N LYS A 169 0.83 17.72 -13.61
CA LYS A 169 1.31 18.07 -12.28
C LYS A 169 0.54 17.24 -11.26
N LEU A 170 1.26 16.77 -10.23
CA LEU A 170 0.60 16.30 -9.01
C LEU A 170 0.52 17.44 -8.02
N PHE A 171 -0.57 17.49 -7.27
CA PHE A 171 -0.75 18.47 -6.21
C PHE A 171 -0.07 17.99 -4.91
N ASN A 172 0.09 16.67 -4.73
CA ASN A 172 0.77 16.10 -3.58
C ASN A 172 2.01 15.27 -3.95
N ASN A 173 3.18 15.93 -3.97
CA ASN A 173 4.47 15.28 -4.27
C ASN A 173 4.87 14.20 -3.25
N HIS A 174 4.28 14.16 -2.05
CA HIS A 174 4.57 13.10 -1.08
C HIS A 174 4.15 11.72 -1.59
N LEU A 175 3.14 11.65 -2.47
CA LEU A 175 2.67 10.38 -3.04
C LEU A 175 3.65 9.78 -4.05
N LYS A 176 4.51 10.59 -4.69
CA LYS A 176 5.50 10.12 -5.67
C LYS A 176 6.63 9.31 -5.05
N GLY A 177 6.89 9.47 -3.74
CA GLY A 177 7.96 8.74 -3.05
C GLY A 177 9.35 8.93 -3.67
N GLY A 178 9.62 10.09 -4.29
CA GLY A 178 10.91 10.42 -4.94
C GLY A 178 10.94 10.23 -6.46
N VAL A 179 9.80 10.04 -7.12
CA VAL A 179 9.69 10.04 -8.59
C VAL A 179 9.65 11.48 -9.12
N ASP A 180 10.83 12.09 -9.20
CA ASP A 180 10.98 13.51 -9.55
C ASP A 180 11.60 13.74 -10.94
N ASP A 181 12.13 12.70 -11.57
CA ASP A 181 12.83 12.77 -12.85
C ASP A 181 12.33 11.71 -13.85
N GLU A 182 12.71 11.87 -15.13
CA GLU A 182 12.27 10.98 -16.21
C GLU A 182 12.73 9.53 -16.00
N LEU A 183 13.90 9.31 -15.41
CA LEU A 183 14.44 7.96 -15.17
C LEU A 183 13.69 7.29 -14.03
N SER A 184 13.46 7.99 -12.91
CA SER A 184 12.68 7.43 -11.80
C SER A 184 11.22 7.15 -12.20
N LEU A 185 10.63 8.00 -13.05
CA LEU A 185 9.29 7.75 -13.61
C LEU A 185 9.29 6.53 -14.52
N THR A 186 10.26 6.43 -15.42
CA THR A 186 10.39 5.29 -16.33
C THR A 186 10.59 3.99 -15.56
N ALA A 187 11.45 3.99 -14.54
CA ALA A 187 11.69 2.84 -13.68
C ALA A 187 10.40 2.42 -12.95
N TYR A 188 9.63 3.39 -12.44
CA TYR A 188 8.36 3.14 -11.77
C TYR A 188 7.31 2.53 -12.70
N ILE A 189 7.14 3.08 -13.91
CA ILE A 189 6.17 2.59 -14.90
C ILE A 189 6.57 1.18 -15.35
N THR A 190 7.86 0.95 -15.59
CA THR A 190 8.37 -0.37 -15.99
C THR A 190 8.15 -1.41 -14.89
N ALA A 191 8.40 -1.05 -13.62
CA ALA A 191 8.11 -1.93 -12.48
C ALA A 191 6.61 -2.22 -12.35
N SER A 192 5.77 -1.20 -12.52
CA SER A 192 4.31 -1.34 -12.53
C SER A 192 3.85 -2.31 -13.62
N PHE A 193 4.36 -2.18 -14.85
CA PHE A 193 4.06 -3.10 -15.93
C PHE A 193 4.49 -4.52 -15.62
N LEU A 194 5.68 -4.71 -15.04
CA LEU A 194 6.15 -6.03 -14.67
C LEU A 194 5.22 -6.69 -13.64
N GLU A 195 4.79 -5.96 -12.61
CA GLU A 195 3.85 -6.47 -11.61
C GLU A 195 2.51 -6.87 -12.24
N LEU A 196 1.97 -6.06 -13.15
CA LEU A 196 0.72 -6.38 -13.86
C LEU A 196 0.81 -7.68 -14.67
N HIS A 197 1.95 -7.95 -15.31
CA HIS A 197 2.17 -9.20 -16.06
C HIS A 197 2.41 -10.41 -15.15
N LEU A 198 2.86 -10.20 -13.90
CA LEU A 198 3.01 -11.28 -12.92
C LEU A 198 1.64 -11.70 -12.36
N ASP A 199 0.72 -10.76 -12.17
CA ASP A 199 -0.63 -11.03 -11.66
C ASP A 199 -1.46 -11.89 -12.64
N GLU A 200 -1.28 -11.71 -13.95
CA GLU A 200 -1.89 -12.57 -14.97
C GLU A 200 -1.41 -14.04 -14.89
N LYS A 201 -0.15 -14.26 -14.48
CA LYS A 201 0.41 -15.62 -14.34
C LYS A 201 0.06 -16.27 -13.01
N MET A 202 -0.22 -15.50 -11.96
CA MET A 202 -0.61 -16.03 -10.65
C MET A 202 -2.10 -16.39 -10.56
N SER A 203 -2.89 -15.98 -11.55
CA SER A 203 -4.33 -16.27 -11.64
C SER A 203 -4.65 -17.51 -12.51
N GLN A 204 -3.63 -18.22 -13.00
CA GLN A 204 -3.72 -19.50 -13.74
C GLN A 204 -3.23 -20.66 -12.89
#